data_AF-A0A5E4HLL3-F1
#
_entry.id   AF-A0A5E4HLL3-F1
#
_cell.length_a   1.000
_cell.length_b   1.000
_cell.length_c   1.000
_cell.angle_alpha   90.00
_cell.angle_beta   90.00
_cell.angle_gamma   90.00
#
_symmetry.space_group_name_H-M   'P 1'
#
loop_
_entity.id
_entity.type
_entity.pdbx_description
1 polymer ?
#
loop_
_entity_poly.entity_id
_entity_poly.type
_entity_poly.pdbx_seq_one_letter_code
_entity_poly.pdbx_strand_id
1 'polypeptide(L)'
;MEQRTIVTALLLCGILFLINPAESQALQVNSTDSSTVSVSISSVTNVNIDPNALSYSGCTPGADCVNTSESSKFFAMQIENIGSHNITHAWFNVSQPTARPFGTGLATSFDAGNFVVLQNESGDYTAPAGGSLDFLWVDALEYNETRNLVYLTDPDGVIPPRLDRYMIGRFHNASYEYYWMLQNGTGGLCNTSDTKLYIGITPHTKTLQGSIDFSVAGNRQLVTLTTDGGQGWAVGAIAGTGGANTRLGPYCVAANSACSKVRIYRWNMEAPGATNAACTQALYFVGATTDTQSRYTTAPFLPGTSRVVNIRIRVPFGVYEGSVTQGTLTVIVNDA
;
A
#
# COMPACT_ATOMS: atom_id res chain seq x y z
N MET A 1 -117.34 43.28 52.89
CA MET A 1 -117.78 43.94 51.64
C MET A 1 -116.65 44.88 51.26
N GLU A 2 -115.60 44.26 50.72
CA GLU A 2 -114.22 44.74 50.75
C GLU A 2 -113.79 45.40 49.43
N GLN A 3 -113.17 46.57 49.60
CA GLN A 3 -111.94 47.10 48.97
C GLN A 3 -111.74 46.86 47.45
N ARG A 4 -111.82 47.81 46.51
CA ARG A 4 -111.40 49.23 46.41
C ARG A 4 -109.87 49.41 46.21
N THR A 5 -109.50 50.21 45.19
CA THR A 5 -108.36 51.18 45.16
C THR A 5 -107.06 50.66 44.46
N ILE A 6 -106.64 51.13 43.25
CA ILE A 6 -105.87 52.37 42.86
C ILE A 6 -104.34 52.10 42.71
N VAL A 7 -103.72 52.27 41.52
CA VAL A 7 -102.87 53.42 41.04
C VAL A 7 -101.34 53.17 41.10
N THR A 8 -100.72 53.20 39.90
CA THR A 8 -99.58 54.04 39.45
C THR A 8 -98.18 53.97 40.10
N ALA A 9 -97.21 53.65 39.22
CA ALA A 9 -95.88 54.28 38.99
C ALA A 9 -94.61 53.97 39.83
N LEU A 10 -93.54 53.84 39.03
CA LEU A 10 -92.22 54.51 39.10
C LEU A 10 -90.96 53.72 39.57
N LEU A 11 -89.95 53.80 38.69
CA LEU A 11 -88.52 54.10 38.95
C LEU A 11 -87.50 52.97 39.23
N LEU A 12 -86.67 52.73 38.19
CA LEU A 12 -85.20 52.76 38.14
C LEU A 12 -84.38 52.25 39.35
N CYS A 13 -83.60 51.18 39.16
CA CYS A 13 -82.21 51.14 39.57
C CYS A 13 -81.45 50.04 38.83
N GLY A 14 -80.42 50.44 38.07
CA GLY A 14 -79.59 49.56 37.27
C GLY A 14 -78.64 48.72 38.13
N ILE A 15 -78.50 47.45 37.75
CA ILE A 15 -77.38 46.60 38.14
C ILE A 15 -76.62 46.27 36.86
N LEU A 16 -75.35 46.68 36.86
CA LEU A 16 -74.34 46.32 35.88
C LEU A 16 -74.34 44.81 35.63
N PHE A 17 -74.50 44.40 34.37
CA PHE A 17 -73.84 43.21 33.86
C PHE A 17 -73.14 43.57 32.56
N LEU A 18 -71.85 43.85 32.69
CA LEU A 18 -70.88 43.87 31.60
C LEU A 18 -70.79 42.44 31.05
N ILE A 19 -71.55 42.14 30.01
CA ILE A 19 -71.37 40.92 29.22
C ILE A 19 -70.24 41.22 28.24
N ASN A 20 -68.99 41.04 28.69
CA ASN A 20 -67.90 40.79 27.74
C ASN A 20 -68.19 39.43 27.12
N PRO A 21 -68.45 39.30 25.80
CA PRO A 21 -68.29 38.00 25.17
C PRO A 21 -66.81 37.68 25.27
N ALA A 22 -66.44 36.80 26.20
CA ALA A 22 -65.13 36.17 26.13
C ALA A 22 -65.07 35.48 24.77
N GLU A 23 -64.26 36.03 23.86
CA GLU A 23 -63.93 35.36 22.62
C GLU A 23 -63.40 33.98 23.03
N SER A 24 -64.14 32.95 22.64
CA SER A 24 -63.71 31.56 22.75
C SER A 24 -62.47 31.44 21.86
N GLN A 25 -61.30 31.69 22.45
CA GLN A 25 -60.02 31.28 21.89
C GLN A 25 -60.14 29.76 21.77
N ALA A 26 -60.43 29.28 20.55
CA ALA A 26 -60.43 27.86 20.28
C ALA A 26 -59.07 27.33 20.70
N LEU A 27 -59.03 26.53 21.77
CA LEU A 27 -57.84 25.83 22.19
C LEU A 27 -57.34 25.06 20.97
N GLN A 28 -56.18 25.44 20.45
CA GLN A 28 -55.51 24.65 19.42
C GLN A 28 -55.08 23.35 20.10
N VAL A 29 -55.92 22.33 20.03
CA VAL A 29 -55.65 21.00 20.56
C VAL A 29 -54.69 20.32 19.59
N ASN A 30 -53.40 20.56 19.78
CA ASN A 30 -52.37 19.79 19.11
C ASN A 30 -52.25 18.44 19.83
N SER A 31 -52.62 17.35 19.14
CA SER A 31 -52.32 15.99 19.58
C SER A 31 -51.05 15.55 18.87
N THR A 32 -49.98 15.35 19.64
CA THR A 32 -48.73 14.77 19.15
C THR A 32 -48.59 13.37 19.69
N ASP A 33 -48.40 12.42 18.78
CA ASP A 33 -48.03 11.04 19.10
C ASP A 33 -46.61 10.80 18.56
N SER A 34 -45.82 9.99 19.26
CA SER A 34 -44.44 9.70 18.88
C SER A 34 -44.14 8.23 19.07
N SER A 35 -43.49 7.64 18.07
CA SER A 35 -42.97 6.27 18.14
C SER A 35 -41.45 6.29 18.17
N THR A 36 -40.85 5.41 18.96
CA THR A 36 -39.40 5.20 18.99
C THR A 36 -38.99 4.14 17.97
N VAL A 37 -38.04 4.49 17.11
CA VAL A 37 -37.39 3.58 16.16
C VAL A 37 -35.99 3.28 16.67
N SER A 38 -35.65 2.00 16.81
CA SER A 38 -34.29 1.55 17.13
C SER A 38 -33.74 0.69 16.00
N VAL A 39 -32.45 0.90 15.69
CA VAL A 39 -31.71 0.15 14.68
C VAL A 39 -30.39 -0.31 15.31
N SER A 40 -30.07 -1.59 15.16
CA SER A 40 -28.78 -2.16 15.55
C SER A 40 -28.01 -2.56 14.30
N ILE A 41 -26.75 -2.15 14.21
CA ILE A 41 -25.87 -2.40 13.06
C ILE A 41 -24.78 -3.38 13.52
N SER A 42 -24.62 -4.49 12.80
CA SER A 42 -23.54 -5.45 13.04
C SER A 42 -22.20 -4.90 12.54
N SER A 43 -21.12 -5.27 13.22
CA SER A 43 -19.76 -4.91 12.82
C SER A 43 -19.35 -5.63 11.54
N VAL A 44 -18.89 -4.88 10.53
CA VAL A 44 -18.41 -5.38 9.25
C VAL A 44 -17.17 -4.58 8.86
N THR A 45 -16.07 -5.28 8.58
CA THR A 45 -14.84 -4.70 8.02
C THR A 45 -14.84 -4.96 6.52
N ASN A 46 -15.01 -3.90 5.72
CA ASN A 46 -15.12 -4.01 4.27
C ASN A 46 -14.61 -2.75 3.59
N VAL A 47 -14.02 -2.90 2.40
CA VAL A 47 -13.56 -1.78 1.57
C VAL A 47 -14.07 -1.87 0.15
N ASN A 48 -14.28 -0.70 -0.44
CA ASN A 48 -14.49 -0.55 -1.87
C ASN A 48 -13.23 0.06 -2.50
N ILE A 49 -12.91 -0.30 -3.74
CA ILE A 49 -11.73 0.17 -4.47
C ILE A 49 -12.18 0.72 -5.82
N ASP A 50 -11.88 1.99 -6.08
CA ASP A 50 -12.22 2.67 -7.33
C ASP A 50 -11.03 3.47 -7.90
N PRO A 51 -10.69 3.30 -9.19
CA PRO A 51 -11.22 2.29 -10.09
C PRO A 51 -10.76 0.88 -9.67
N ASN A 52 -11.59 -0.13 -9.91
CA ASN A 52 -11.26 -1.53 -9.63
C ASN A 52 -10.42 -2.20 -10.73
N ALA A 53 -10.14 -1.49 -11.83
CA ALA A 53 -9.29 -1.93 -12.92
C ALA A 53 -8.54 -0.75 -13.54
N LEU A 54 -7.29 -0.98 -13.88
CA LEU A 54 -6.42 -0.01 -14.56
C LEU A 54 -5.82 -0.68 -15.79
N SER A 55 -5.76 0.05 -16.91
CA SER A 55 -5.22 -0.50 -18.15
C SER A 55 -4.20 0.45 -18.76
N TYR A 56 -2.94 0.03 -18.75
CA TYR A 56 -1.82 0.81 -19.29
C TYR A 56 -1.43 0.28 -20.68
N SER A 57 -1.22 1.20 -21.62
CA SER A 57 -0.76 0.90 -22.98
C SER A 57 0.35 1.84 -23.42
N GLY A 58 1.12 1.45 -24.44
CA GLY A 58 2.25 2.26 -24.93
C GLY A 58 3.41 2.41 -23.92
N CYS A 59 3.47 1.50 -22.94
CA CYS A 59 4.55 1.41 -21.98
C CYS A 59 5.88 1.02 -22.65
N THR A 60 6.94 1.80 -22.45
CA THR A 60 8.26 1.50 -23.01
C THR A 60 9.17 0.88 -21.94
N PRO A 61 9.95 -0.18 -22.27
CA PRO A 61 10.95 -0.73 -21.37
C PRO A 61 11.94 0.33 -20.85
N GLY A 62 12.20 0.28 -19.54
CA GLY A 62 13.06 1.23 -18.84
C GLY A 62 12.38 2.53 -18.44
N ALA A 63 11.04 2.58 -18.38
CA ALA A 63 10.29 3.76 -17.98
C ALA A 63 9.16 3.40 -17.00
N ASP A 64 8.68 4.41 -16.28
CA ASP A 64 7.43 4.33 -15.54
C ASP A 64 6.27 4.67 -16.49
N CYS A 65 5.24 3.84 -16.51
CA CYS A 65 3.96 4.17 -17.08
C CYS A 65 3.13 4.91 -16.04
N VAL A 66 2.64 6.07 -16.44
CA VAL A 66 1.89 6.99 -15.61
C VAL A 66 0.48 7.16 -16.18
N ASN A 67 -0.30 8.06 -15.60
CA ASN A 67 -1.68 8.35 -16.00
C ASN A 67 -1.84 8.65 -17.49
N THR A 68 -0.85 9.26 -18.16
CA THR A 68 -0.90 9.48 -19.62
C THR A 68 -0.94 8.18 -20.44
N SER A 69 -0.38 7.09 -19.91
CA SER A 69 -0.39 5.76 -20.51
C SER A 69 -1.57 4.89 -20.06
N GLU A 70 -2.26 5.30 -18.99
CA GLU A 70 -3.49 4.67 -18.53
C GLU A 70 -4.66 5.04 -19.46
N SER A 71 -5.60 4.11 -19.68
CA SER A 71 -6.66 4.23 -20.68
C SER A 71 -7.69 5.30 -20.31
N SER A 72 -8.04 5.39 -19.02
CA SER A 72 -8.98 6.35 -18.46
C SER A 72 -8.30 7.57 -17.81
N LYS A 73 -6.97 7.66 -17.90
CA LYS A 73 -6.11 8.70 -17.31
C LYS A 73 -6.13 8.76 -15.79
N PHE A 74 -6.46 7.65 -15.12
CA PHE A 74 -6.32 7.53 -13.67
C PHE A 74 -4.84 7.56 -13.26
N PHE A 75 -4.54 8.26 -12.17
CA PHE A 75 -3.20 8.33 -11.55
C PHE A 75 -3.15 7.64 -10.18
N ALA A 76 -4.32 7.27 -9.65
CA ALA A 76 -4.50 6.74 -8.31
C ALA A 76 -5.72 5.82 -8.26
N MET A 77 -5.81 5.05 -7.18
CA MET A 77 -7.04 4.39 -6.73
C MET A 77 -7.46 4.98 -5.39
N GLN A 78 -8.76 5.00 -5.15
CA GLN A 78 -9.37 5.34 -3.88
C GLN A 78 -9.83 4.06 -3.21
N ILE A 79 -9.41 3.89 -1.96
CA ILE A 79 -9.92 2.87 -1.06
C ILE A 79 -10.91 3.56 -0.14
N GLU A 80 -12.12 3.03 0.00
CA GLU A 80 -13.16 3.56 0.88
C GLU A 80 -13.58 2.50 1.90
N ASN A 81 -13.65 2.86 3.19
CA ASN A 81 -14.21 1.98 4.20
C ASN A 81 -15.74 2.05 4.13
N ILE A 82 -16.33 1.07 3.44
CA ILE A 82 -17.79 0.89 3.33
C ILE A 82 -18.36 -0.02 4.41
N GLY A 83 -17.51 -0.46 5.35
CA GLY A 83 -17.89 -1.24 6.51
C GLY A 83 -18.58 -0.38 7.58
N SER A 84 -18.87 -1.03 8.70
CA SER A 84 -19.40 -0.39 9.92
C SER A 84 -18.39 -0.39 11.07
N HIS A 85 -17.14 -0.83 10.79
CA HIS A 85 -16.05 -0.88 11.77
C HIS A 85 -14.84 -0.09 11.31
N ASN A 86 -14.06 0.40 12.27
CA ASN A 86 -12.80 1.08 12.03
C ASN A 86 -11.75 0.10 11.50
N ILE A 87 -11.05 0.47 10.43
CA ILE A 87 -9.88 -0.27 9.92
C ILE A 87 -8.64 0.29 10.59
N THR A 88 -7.88 -0.55 11.29
CA THR A 88 -6.65 -0.17 11.97
C THR A 88 -5.43 -0.38 11.08
N HIS A 89 -5.46 -1.39 10.21
CA HIS A 89 -4.39 -1.62 9.25
C HIS A 89 -4.88 -1.89 7.83
N ALA A 90 -4.14 -1.40 6.84
CA ALA A 90 -4.29 -1.72 5.44
C ALA A 90 -2.93 -1.89 4.76
N TRP A 91 -2.81 -2.89 3.90
CA TRP A 91 -1.63 -3.15 3.08
C TRP A 91 -2.02 -3.78 1.75
N PHE A 92 -1.03 -4.09 0.92
CA PHE A 92 -1.26 -4.58 -0.43
C PHE A 92 -0.52 -5.88 -0.71
N ASN A 93 -1.05 -6.64 -1.66
CA ASN A 93 -0.38 -7.80 -2.23
C ASN A 93 -0.50 -7.74 -3.76
N VAL A 94 0.42 -8.35 -4.48
CA VAL A 94 0.42 -8.38 -5.95
C VAL A 94 0.66 -9.79 -6.48
N SER A 95 0.13 -10.08 -7.67
CA SER A 95 0.54 -11.27 -8.42
C SER A 95 1.99 -11.17 -8.90
N GLN A 96 2.62 -12.31 -9.11
CA GLN A 96 4.04 -12.42 -9.44
C GLN A 96 4.25 -13.49 -10.52
N PRO A 97 5.29 -13.36 -11.36
CA PRO A 97 5.61 -14.39 -12.33
C PRO A 97 5.93 -15.73 -11.63
N THR A 98 5.57 -16.85 -12.24
CA THR A 98 5.78 -18.19 -11.67
C THR A 98 7.20 -18.71 -11.92
N ALA A 99 7.85 -18.24 -12.98
CA ALA A 99 9.21 -18.55 -13.38
C ALA A 99 9.95 -17.29 -13.84
N ARG A 100 11.28 -17.37 -14.04
CA ARG A 100 12.07 -16.23 -14.49
C ARG A 100 11.55 -15.70 -15.84
N PRO A 101 11.07 -14.44 -15.92
CA PRO A 101 10.49 -13.94 -17.16
C PRO A 101 11.55 -13.43 -18.15
N PHE A 102 12.68 -12.93 -17.65
CA PHE A 102 13.76 -12.37 -18.45
C PHE A 102 14.50 -13.43 -19.28
N GLY A 103 14.85 -13.05 -20.51
CA GLY A 103 15.56 -13.90 -21.46
C GLY A 103 14.72 -15.01 -22.10
N THR A 104 13.40 -15.03 -21.87
CA THR A 104 12.48 -16.02 -22.47
C THR A 104 12.03 -15.65 -23.88
N GLY A 105 12.05 -14.35 -24.22
CA GLY A 105 11.52 -13.85 -25.50
C GLY A 105 9.99 -13.85 -25.57
N LEU A 106 9.29 -13.95 -24.43
CA LEU A 106 7.83 -14.02 -24.36
C LEU A 106 7.28 -12.96 -23.39
N ALA A 107 6.41 -12.08 -23.87
CA ALA A 107 5.77 -11.06 -23.02
C ALA A 107 4.87 -11.68 -21.95
N THR A 108 4.19 -12.80 -22.26
CA THR A 108 3.31 -13.51 -21.31
C THR A 108 4.05 -14.18 -20.16
N SER A 109 5.38 -14.29 -20.21
CA SER A 109 6.17 -14.76 -19.06
C SER A 109 6.19 -13.74 -17.92
N PHE A 110 5.99 -12.45 -18.23
CA PHE A 110 5.91 -11.38 -17.25
C PHE A 110 4.50 -11.27 -16.67
N ASP A 111 4.42 -10.82 -15.42
CA ASP A 111 3.17 -10.54 -14.71
C ASP A 111 3.11 -9.04 -14.37
N ALA A 112 2.03 -8.36 -14.76
CA ALA A 112 1.89 -6.92 -14.56
C ALA A 112 1.82 -6.51 -13.06
N GLY A 113 1.41 -7.40 -12.17
CA GLY A 113 1.37 -7.16 -10.72
C GLY A 113 2.79 -6.95 -10.16
N ASN A 114 3.76 -7.66 -10.72
CA ASN A 114 5.18 -7.51 -10.40
C ASN A 114 5.77 -6.18 -10.92
N PHE A 115 5.00 -5.35 -11.62
CA PHE A 115 5.39 -4.00 -12.07
C PHE A 115 4.73 -2.87 -11.26
N VAL A 116 3.85 -3.19 -10.30
CA VAL A 116 3.13 -2.20 -9.52
C VAL A 116 3.99 -1.55 -8.44
N VAL A 117 4.07 -0.23 -8.50
CA VAL A 117 4.66 0.61 -7.47
C VAL A 117 3.62 1.60 -6.95
N LEU A 118 3.61 1.83 -5.64
CA LEU A 118 2.62 2.68 -4.98
C LEU A 118 3.31 3.84 -4.25
N GLN A 119 2.59 4.96 -4.25
CA GLN A 119 2.87 6.12 -3.44
C GLN A 119 1.58 6.51 -2.70
N ASN A 120 1.74 7.23 -1.62
CA ASN A 120 0.65 7.95 -1.01
C ASN A 120 0.21 9.23 -1.72
N GLU A 121 -1.02 9.66 -1.43
CA GLU A 121 -1.58 10.93 -1.90
C GLU A 121 -0.71 12.16 -1.60
N SER A 122 -0.21 12.28 -0.37
CA SER A 122 0.52 13.49 0.05
C SER A 122 1.91 13.62 -0.57
N GLY A 123 2.39 12.57 -1.25
CA GLY A 123 3.71 12.55 -1.85
C GLY A 123 4.88 12.62 -0.87
N ASP A 124 4.61 12.64 0.44
CA ASP A 124 5.59 12.89 1.52
C ASP A 124 6.52 11.70 1.76
N TYR A 125 7.32 11.33 0.76
CA TYR A 125 8.56 10.60 1.02
C TYR A 125 9.73 11.54 0.79
N THR A 126 10.17 12.23 1.83
CA THR A 126 11.53 12.78 1.87
C THR A 126 12.48 11.62 2.16
N ALA A 127 13.26 11.20 1.17
CA ALA A 127 14.32 10.24 1.41
C ALA A 127 15.26 10.78 2.49
N PRO A 128 15.87 9.90 3.30
CA PRO A 128 16.86 10.30 4.31
C PRO A 128 18.15 10.96 3.75
N ALA A 129 18.15 11.41 2.50
CA ALA A 129 19.24 12.13 1.83
C ALA A 129 18.73 13.13 0.77
N GLY A 130 17.55 13.74 0.96
CA GLY A 130 17.12 14.91 0.16
C GLY A 130 16.61 14.62 -1.26
N GLY A 131 16.09 13.42 -1.53
CA GLY A 131 15.39 13.08 -2.77
C GLY A 131 13.98 12.55 -2.50
N SER A 132 13.05 12.67 -3.45
CA SER A 132 11.72 12.04 -3.38
C SER A 132 11.82 10.57 -3.82
N LEU A 133 11.49 9.61 -2.96
CA LEU A 133 11.20 8.22 -3.39
C LEU A 133 9.71 8.03 -3.36
N ASP A 134 9.10 8.46 -4.45
CA ASP A 134 7.66 8.57 -4.52
C ASP A 134 7.04 7.19 -4.59
N PHE A 135 7.45 6.38 -5.56
CA PHE A 135 6.81 5.10 -5.85
C PHE A 135 7.69 3.92 -5.45
N LEU A 136 7.22 3.18 -4.46
CA LEU A 136 7.88 2.00 -3.89
C LEU A 136 7.11 0.72 -4.28
N TRP A 137 7.86 -0.36 -4.51
CA TRP A 137 7.29 -1.68 -4.82
C TRP A 137 6.33 -2.16 -3.74
N VAL A 138 5.18 -2.70 -4.16
CA VAL A 138 4.35 -3.51 -3.25
C VAL A 138 5.16 -4.73 -2.84
N ASP A 139 5.48 -5.56 -3.84
CA ASP A 139 6.30 -6.75 -3.73
C ASP A 139 6.78 -7.18 -5.11
N ALA A 140 8.07 -7.01 -5.38
CA ALA A 140 8.69 -7.44 -6.63
C ALA A 140 9.51 -8.71 -6.40
N LEU A 141 9.24 -9.73 -7.21
CA LEU A 141 9.98 -10.99 -7.26
C LEU A 141 11.00 -10.95 -8.39
N GLU A 142 12.26 -11.17 -8.03
CA GLU A 142 13.41 -11.29 -8.92
C GLU A 142 13.99 -12.70 -8.86
N TYR A 143 14.63 -13.10 -9.96
CA TYR A 143 15.23 -14.42 -10.11
C TYR A 143 16.73 -14.27 -10.32
N ASN A 144 17.46 -15.32 -9.94
CA ASN A 144 18.87 -15.40 -10.30
C ASN A 144 19.07 -15.52 -11.82
N GLU A 145 20.25 -15.12 -12.28
CA GLU A 145 20.67 -15.35 -13.65
C GLU A 145 21.04 -16.82 -13.84
N THR A 146 20.60 -17.39 -14.96
CA THR A 146 21.01 -18.74 -15.39
C THR A 146 22.38 -18.78 -16.06
N ARG A 147 23.01 -17.62 -16.28
CA ARG A 147 24.31 -17.50 -16.95
C ARG A 147 25.19 -16.56 -16.15
N ASN A 148 26.49 -16.86 -16.16
CA ASN A 148 27.48 -16.01 -15.55
C ASN A 148 27.57 -14.65 -16.26
N LEU A 149 27.68 -13.58 -15.47
CA LEU A 149 27.99 -12.25 -15.96
C LEU A 149 29.52 -12.11 -16.03
N VAL A 150 30.07 -12.16 -17.24
CA VAL A 150 31.53 -12.29 -17.50
C VAL A 150 32.38 -11.11 -17.05
N TYR A 151 31.75 -10.01 -16.64
CA TYR A 151 32.38 -8.76 -16.24
C TYR A 151 32.15 -8.43 -14.76
N LEU A 152 31.48 -9.32 -14.02
CA LEU A 152 31.14 -9.10 -12.61
C LEU A 152 32.19 -9.78 -11.72
N THR A 153 32.68 -9.08 -10.70
CA THR A 153 33.63 -9.61 -9.72
C THR A 153 32.89 -10.02 -8.46
N ASP A 154 33.10 -11.24 -7.97
CA ASP A 154 32.51 -11.70 -6.72
C ASP A 154 33.18 -11.08 -5.46
N PRO A 155 32.59 -11.22 -4.26
CA PRO A 155 33.17 -10.74 -3.01
C PRO A 155 34.58 -11.22 -2.70
N ASP A 156 35.06 -12.30 -3.31
CA ASP A 156 36.41 -12.84 -3.12
C ASP A 156 37.38 -12.42 -4.25
N GLY A 157 36.94 -11.58 -5.19
CA GLY A 157 37.79 -11.04 -6.25
C GLY A 157 37.83 -11.86 -7.54
N VAL A 158 36.92 -12.83 -7.73
CA VAL A 158 36.92 -13.72 -8.91
C VAL A 158 36.00 -13.20 -10.03
N ILE A 159 36.49 -13.27 -11.28
CA ILE A 159 35.73 -12.93 -12.51
C ILE A 159 35.81 -14.12 -13.50
N PRO A 160 34.67 -14.64 -14.02
CA PRO A 160 33.31 -14.36 -13.57
C PRO A 160 33.04 -14.88 -12.16
N PRO A 161 31.92 -14.50 -11.53
CA PRO A 161 31.58 -14.96 -10.19
C PRO A 161 31.47 -16.49 -10.09
N ARG A 162 31.81 -17.00 -8.90
CA ARG A 162 31.70 -18.43 -8.57
C ARG A 162 30.26 -18.82 -8.24
N LEU A 163 29.56 -19.43 -9.20
CA LEU A 163 28.14 -19.79 -9.07
C LEU A 163 27.87 -20.94 -8.09
N ASP A 164 28.89 -21.66 -7.64
CA ASP A 164 28.81 -22.62 -6.53
C ASP A 164 28.72 -21.93 -5.16
N ARG A 165 29.00 -20.63 -5.09
CA ARG A 165 29.00 -19.83 -3.86
C ARG A 165 28.07 -18.62 -3.91
N TYR A 166 27.98 -17.96 -5.07
CA TYR A 166 27.23 -16.73 -5.26
C TYR A 166 26.21 -16.88 -6.39
N MET A 167 24.95 -16.68 -6.03
CA MET A 167 23.88 -16.56 -7.01
C MET A 167 23.78 -15.09 -7.38
N ILE A 168 23.76 -14.78 -8.66
CA ILE A 168 23.78 -13.40 -9.16
C ILE A 168 22.43 -13.05 -9.76
N GLY A 169 22.05 -11.79 -9.69
CA GLY A 169 20.84 -11.28 -10.35
C GLY A 169 20.81 -9.77 -10.41
N ARG A 170 19.65 -9.25 -10.82
CA ARG A 170 19.39 -7.81 -10.93
C ARG A 170 18.09 -7.48 -10.21
N PHE A 171 18.06 -6.37 -9.49
CA PHE A 171 16.81 -5.69 -9.14
C PHE A 171 16.50 -4.72 -10.27
N HIS A 172 15.38 -4.93 -10.95
CA HIS A 172 14.98 -4.09 -12.05
C HIS A 172 14.09 -2.94 -11.56
N ASN A 173 14.52 -1.71 -11.83
CA ASN A 173 13.89 -0.50 -11.35
C ASN A 173 13.76 0.54 -12.47
N ALA A 174 12.83 0.29 -13.41
CA ALA A 174 12.70 1.04 -14.66
C ALA A 174 14.05 1.11 -15.40
N SER A 175 14.60 2.32 -15.54
CA SER A 175 15.87 2.59 -16.22
C SER A 175 17.12 2.26 -15.40
N TYR A 176 16.95 1.78 -14.17
CA TYR A 176 18.02 1.46 -13.24
C TYR A 176 17.99 -0.03 -12.89
N GLU A 177 19.12 -0.70 -13.02
CA GLU A 177 19.27 -2.09 -12.61
C GLU A 177 20.37 -2.21 -11.56
N TYR A 178 20.10 -2.87 -10.44
CA TYR A 178 21.09 -3.08 -9.39
C TYR A 178 21.51 -4.54 -9.36
N TYR A 179 22.79 -4.81 -9.62
CA TYR A 179 23.32 -6.15 -9.44
C TYR A 179 23.21 -6.56 -7.98
N TRP A 180 22.83 -7.81 -7.76
CA TRP A 180 22.91 -8.43 -6.45
C TRP A 180 23.65 -9.76 -6.53
N MET A 181 24.30 -10.11 -5.42
CA MET A 181 24.93 -11.41 -5.21
C MET A 181 24.44 -11.97 -3.88
N LEU A 182 23.82 -13.15 -3.94
CA LEU A 182 23.37 -13.88 -2.79
C LEU A 182 24.39 -14.99 -2.50
N GLN A 183 25.10 -14.85 -1.39
CA GLN A 183 26.02 -15.89 -0.92
C GLN A 183 25.21 -17.00 -0.27
N ASN A 184 25.42 -18.25 -0.69
CA ASN A 184 24.88 -19.39 0.05
C ASN A 184 25.50 -19.49 1.44
N GLY A 185 24.68 -19.93 2.38
CA GLY A 185 25.11 -20.27 3.73
C GLY A 185 25.28 -21.76 3.92
N THR A 186 25.12 -22.19 5.16
CA THR A 186 25.31 -23.58 5.57
C THR A 186 24.44 -24.53 4.76
N GLY A 187 25.05 -25.60 4.21
CA GLY A 187 24.37 -26.60 3.38
C GLY A 187 24.03 -26.12 1.96
N GLY A 188 24.58 -24.98 1.52
CA GLY A 188 24.29 -24.43 0.18
C GLY A 188 22.92 -23.74 0.09
N LEU A 189 22.27 -23.49 1.23
CA LEU A 189 20.96 -22.86 1.32
C LEU A 189 21.09 -21.34 1.49
N CYS A 190 20.07 -20.59 1.09
CA CYS A 190 20.01 -19.14 1.25
C CYS A 190 18.93 -18.67 2.24
N ASN A 191 18.50 -19.55 3.13
CA ASN A 191 17.60 -19.25 4.23
C ASN A 191 18.25 -19.55 5.59
N THR A 192 19.54 -19.23 5.74
CA THR A 192 20.33 -19.46 6.96
C THR A 192 20.90 -18.16 7.52
N SER A 193 21.32 -18.15 8.78
CA SER A 193 21.88 -16.95 9.43
C SER A 193 23.25 -16.49 8.89
N ASP A 194 23.95 -17.36 8.15
CA ASP A 194 25.21 -17.04 7.46
C ASP A 194 25.01 -16.65 5.98
N THR A 195 23.75 -16.64 5.50
CA THR A 195 23.41 -16.13 4.16
C THR A 195 23.62 -14.61 4.12
N LYS A 196 24.27 -14.13 3.06
CA LYS A 196 24.55 -12.70 2.85
C LYS A 196 24.03 -12.25 1.49
N LEU A 197 23.34 -11.12 1.46
CA LEU A 197 22.98 -10.47 0.23
C LEU A 197 23.86 -9.23 0.03
N TYR A 198 24.59 -9.21 -1.08
CA TYR A 198 25.32 -8.04 -1.51
C TYR A 198 24.55 -7.36 -2.63
N ILE A 199 24.48 -6.03 -2.61
CA ILE A 199 23.80 -5.23 -3.63
C ILE A 199 24.78 -4.16 -4.10
N GLY A 200 25.02 -4.05 -5.40
CA GLY A 200 25.86 -2.99 -5.97
C GLY A 200 25.27 -1.61 -5.62
N ILE A 201 26.11 -0.62 -5.31
CA ILE A 201 25.60 0.69 -4.88
C ILE A 201 25.29 1.66 -6.02
N THR A 202 25.85 1.43 -7.21
CA THR A 202 25.60 2.24 -8.40
C THR A 202 24.76 1.43 -9.39
N PRO A 203 23.62 1.94 -9.86
CA PRO A 203 22.80 1.23 -10.83
C PRO A 203 23.50 1.12 -12.18
N HIS A 204 23.31 0.00 -12.84
CA HIS A 204 23.47 -0.12 -14.28
C HIS A 204 22.36 0.66 -14.99
N THR A 205 22.74 1.41 -16.01
CA THR A 205 21.84 2.16 -16.90
C THR A 205 22.34 2.02 -18.34
N LYS A 206 21.63 2.61 -19.32
CA LYS A 206 22.08 2.63 -20.73
C LYS A 206 23.50 3.17 -20.93
N THR A 207 23.96 4.05 -20.04
CA THR A 207 25.26 4.74 -20.17
C THR A 207 26.24 4.43 -19.04
N LEU A 208 25.81 3.69 -18.01
CA LEU A 208 26.63 3.37 -16.85
C LEU A 208 26.65 1.86 -16.63
N GLN A 209 27.83 1.29 -16.44
CA GLN A 209 27.95 -0.14 -16.18
C GLN A 209 27.40 -0.54 -14.80
N GLY A 210 27.33 0.39 -13.85
CA GLY A 210 26.95 0.13 -12.47
C GLY A 210 28.10 -0.43 -11.62
N SER A 211 27.79 -0.77 -10.37
CA SER A 211 28.76 -1.41 -9.46
C SER A 211 28.95 -2.88 -9.85
N ILE A 212 30.04 -3.16 -10.56
CA ILE A 212 30.36 -4.51 -11.05
C ILE A 212 31.41 -5.25 -10.22
N ASP A 213 32.19 -4.53 -9.39
CA ASP A 213 33.22 -5.13 -8.56
C ASP A 213 32.74 -5.24 -7.12
N PHE A 214 32.29 -6.43 -6.73
CA PHE A 214 31.85 -6.69 -5.37
C PHE A 214 33.00 -7.00 -4.43
N SER A 215 34.26 -7.12 -4.85
CA SER A 215 35.36 -7.32 -3.90
C SER A 215 35.62 -6.07 -3.04
N VAL A 216 35.25 -4.89 -3.55
CA VAL A 216 35.41 -3.59 -2.89
C VAL A 216 34.19 -3.24 -2.05
N ALA A 217 34.39 -3.10 -0.73
CA ALA A 217 33.28 -2.76 0.19
C ALA A 217 32.56 -1.45 -0.18
N GLY A 218 33.29 -0.45 -0.68
CA GLY A 218 32.72 0.82 -1.13
C GLY A 218 31.85 0.73 -2.38
N ASN A 219 31.79 -0.42 -3.07
CA ASN A 219 30.97 -0.62 -4.27
C ASN A 219 29.70 -1.44 -3.99
N ARG A 220 29.52 -1.94 -2.77
CA ARG A 220 28.40 -2.81 -2.40
C ARG A 220 27.80 -2.44 -1.05
N GLN A 221 26.50 -2.63 -0.94
CA GLN A 221 25.79 -2.72 0.34
C GLN A 221 25.72 -4.20 0.73
N LEU A 222 26.10 -4.51 1.96
CA LEU A 222 25.84 -5.83 2.56
C LEU A 222 24.53 -5.75 3.36
N VAL A 223 23.60 -6.64 3.05
CA VAL A 223 22.40 -6.90 3.83
C VAL A 223 22.58 -8.24 4.54
N THR A 224 22.59 -8.18 5.87
CA THR A 224 22.56 -9.38 6.72
C THR A 224 21.16 -9.96 6.69
N LEU A 225 21.06 -11.24 6.34
CA LEU A 225 19.79 -11.95 6.32
C LEU A 225 19.64 -12.81 7.57
N THR A 226 18.41 -12.83 8.11
CA THR A 226 18.00 -13.64 9.25
C THR A 226 16.89 -14.58 8.80
N THR A 227 16.84 -15.81 9.30
CA THR A 227 15.75 -16.72 8.96
C THR A 227 14.40 -16.10 9.34
N ASP A 228 13.38 -16.27 8.49
CA ASP A 228 12.06 -15.69 8.75
C ASP A 228 11.25 -16.49 9.80
N GLY A 229 11.79 -17.59 10.32
CA GLY A 229 11.11 -18.51 11.23
C GLY A 229 10.14 -19.47 10.53
N GLY A 230 9.86 -19.25 9.24
CA GLY A 230 9.18 -20.16 8.33
C GLY A 230 10.19 -20.97 7.51
N GLN A 231 9.88 -22.20 7.15
CA GLN A 231 10.81 -23.03 6.39
C GLN A 231 10.81 -22.62 4.92
N GLY A 232 11.43 -21.49 4.56
CA GLY A 232 11.54 -21.12 3.14
C GLY A 232 12.30 -19.86 2.79
N TRP A 233 12.50 -18.92 3.72
CA TRP A 233 13.13 -17.64 3.42
C TRP A 233 14.09 -17.15 4.51
N ALA A 234 15.06 -16.33 4.12
CA ALA A 234 15.75 -15.42 5.04
C ALA A 234 15.51 -13.98 4.60
N VAL A 235 15.38 -13.09 5.58
CA VAL A 235 14.90 -11.73 5.42
C VAL A 235 15.88 -10.72 5.99
N GLY A 236 15.88 -9.53 5.42
CA GLY A 236 16.66 -8.40 5.91
C GLY A 236 16.08 -7.08 5.41
N ALA A 237 16.81 -6.00 5.67
CA ALA A 237 16.41 -4.65 5.30
C ALA A 237 17.47 -3.99 4.42
N ILE A 238 17.05 -3.47 3.28
CA ILE A 238 17.80 -2.51 2.48
C ILE A 238 17.54 -1.14 3.12
N ALA A 239 18.53 -0.61 3.84
CA ALA A 239 18.42 0.71 4.45
C ALA A 239 18.39 1.79 3.36
N GLY A 240 17.40 2.70 3.42
CA GLY A 240 17.26 3.85 2.52
C GLY A 240 18.15 5.06 2.88
N THR A 241 19.03 4.93 3.87
CA THR A 241 19.79 6.03 4.47
C THR A 241 21.28 5.98 4.09
N GLY A 242 21.73 6.87 3.21
CA GLY A 242 23.11 7.36 3.24
C GLY A 242 24.18 6.74 2.33
N GLY A 243 23.82 6.13 1.18
CA GLY A 243 24.78 5.67 0.16
C GLY A 243 24.18 5.69 -1.25
N ALA A 244 24.99 5.43 -2.29
CA ALA A 244 24.63 5.57 -3.72
C ALA A 244 23.41 4.76 -4.21
N ASN A 245 22.82 3.90 -3.35
CA ASN A 245 21.56 3.17 -3.56
C ASN A 245 20.28 3.97 -3.31
N THR A 246 20.35 5.30 -3.21
CA THR A 246 19.18 6.14 -2.93
C THR A 246 18.00 5.88 -3.87
N ARG A 247 18.22 5.46 -5.13
CA ARG A 247 17.15 5.22 -6.09
C ARG A 247 16.53 3.82 -6.03
N LEU A 248 17.18 2.82 -5.43
CA LEU A 248 16.52 1.53 -5.18
C LEU A 248 15.44 1.76 -4.11
N GLY A 249 15.81 2.42 -3.02
CA GLY A 249 14.93 2.81 -1.92
C GLY A 249 14.94 1.82 -0.77
N PRO A 250 14.25 2.15 0.34
CA PRO A 250 14.14 1.24 1.45
C PRO A 250 13.17 0.11 1.11
N TYR A 251 13.64 -1.12 1.25
CA TYR A 251 12.79 -2.30 1.12
C TYR A 251 13.17 -3.32 2.17
N CYS A 252 12.21 -4.15 2.53
CA CYS A 252 12.58 -5.46 3.00
C CYS A 252 12.98 -6.32 1.82
N VAL A 253 13.87 -7.26 2.10
CA VAL A 253 14.33 -8.22 1.11
C VAL A 253 14.20 -9.62 1.69
N ALA A 254 13.74 -10.56 0.88
CA ALA A 254 13.64 -11.96 1.25
C ALA A 254 14.34 -12.84 0.20
N ALA A 255 15.25 -13.71 0.63
CA ALA A 255 15.92 -14.67 -0.21
C ALA A 255 15.34 -16.07 0.02
N ASN A 256 15.00 -16.78 -1.05
CA ASN A 256 14.44 -18.13 -0.94
C ASN A 256 15.54 -19.14 -0.58
N SER A 257 15.17 -20.20 0.14
CA SER A 257 16.08 -21.28 0.55
C SER A 257 16.91 -21.89 -0.59
N ALA A 258 16.33 -22.01 -1.79
CA ALA A 258 17.02 -22.55 -2.97
C ALA A 258 17.88 -21.52 -3.72
N CYS A 259 18.06 -20.30 -3.17
CA CYS A 259 18.90 -19.25 -3.74
C CYS A 259 18.50 -18.78 -5.16
N SER A 260 17.32 -19.17 -5.63
CA SER A 260 16.85 -18.92 -7.00
C SER A 260 16.02 -17.65 -7.14
N LYS A 261 15.53 -17.12 -6.01
CA LYS A 261 14.55 -16.04 -5.94
C LYS A 261 14.92 -15.05 -4.84
N VAL A 262 14.75 -13.77 -5.12
CA VAL A 262 14.86 -12.69 -4.15
C VAL A 262 13.65 -11.78 -4.31
N ARG A 263 13.00 -11.40 -3.22
CA ARG A 263 11.88 -10.45 -3.21
C ARG A 263 12.34 -9.12 -2.63
N ILE A 264 11.86 -8.00 -3.16
CA ILE A 264 11.90 -6.69 -2.49
C ILE A 264 10.48 -6.17 -2.30
N TYR A 265 10.16 -5.72 -1.09
CA TYR A 265 8.79 -5.32 -0.76
C TYR A 265 8.77 -4.20 0.27
N ARG A 266 7.75 -3.34 0.15
CA ARG A 266 7.46 -2.24 1.08
C ARG A 266 6.06 -2.38 1.65
N TRP A 267 5.08 -2.58 0.78
CA TRP A 267 3.66 -2.48 1.14
C TRP A 267 2.96 -3.82 1.33
N ASN A 268 3.73 -4.92 1.35
CA ASN A 268 3.19 -6.26 1.55
C ASN A 268 3.53 -6.81 2.94
N MET A 269 2.55 -6.79 3.84
CA MET A 269 2.68 -7.32 5.20
C MET A 269 2.44 -8.84 5.29
N GLU A 270 2.07 -9.49 4.18
CA GLU A 270 2.02 -10.95 4.05
C GLU A 270 3.30 -11.53 3.43
N ALA A 271 4.24 -10.67 3.02
CA ALA A 271 5.52 -11.13 2.49
C ALA A 271 6.35 -11.85 3.58
N PRO A 272 7.25 -12.78 3.20
CA PRO A 272 8.07 -13.53 4.14
C PRO A 272 8.75 -12.63 5.16
N GLY A 273 8.57 -12.92 6.45
CA GLY A 273 9.17 -12.14 7.54
C GLY A 273 8.85 -10.64 7.56
N ALA A 274 7.73 -10.18 7.00
CA ALA A 274 7.32 -8.77 7.07
C ALA A 274 7.22 -8.22 8.51
N THR A 275 6.87 -9.08 9.48
CA THR A 275 6.81 -8.76 10.91
C THR A 275 8.09 -9.12 11.67
N ASN A 276 9.12 -9.62 10.98
CA ASN A 276 10.40 -9.96 11.59
C ASN A 276 11.21 -8.69 11.88
N ALA A 277 11.87 -8.62 13.04
CA ALA A 277 12.67 -7.47 13.44
C ALA A 277 13.84 -7.15 12.47
N ALA A 278 14.31 -8.12 11.68
CA ALA A 278 15.31 -7.91 10.63
C ALA A 278 14.75 -7.18 9.40
N CYS A 279 13.42 -7.17 9.23
CA CYS A 279 12.68 -6.52 8.16
C CYS A 279 11.93 -5.29 8.70
N THR A 280 12.69 -4.22 8.95
CA THR A 280 12.12 -2.95 9.45
C THR A 280 11.51 -2.07 8.36
N GLN A 281 11.56 -2.53 7.11
CA GLN A 281 11.14 -1.76 5.94
C GLN A 281 9.84 -2.27 5.32
N ALA A 282 9.20 -3.31 5.83
CA ALA A 282 7.82 -3.62 5.45
C ALA A 282 6.91 -2.75 6.30
N LEU A 283 5.95 -2.07 5.67
CA LEU A 283 5.02 -1.19 6.35
C LEU A 283 3.59 -1.45 5.94
N TYR A 284 2.69 -1.24 6.88
CA TYR A 284 1.31 -0.98 6.56
C TYR A 284 1.19 0.37 5.82
N PHE A 285 0.32 0.39 4.83
CA PHE A 285 -0.04 1.60 4.11
C PHE A 285 -1.02 2.46 4.91
N VAL A 286 -1.85 1.86 5.75
CA VAL A 286 -2.59 2.52 6.84
C VAL A 286 -2.30 1.70 8.08
N GLY A 287 -1.98 2.32 9.22
CA GLY A 287 -1.73 1.58 10.46
C GLY A 287 -2.16 2.36 11.69
N ALA A 288 -2.21 1.69 12.84
CA ALA A 288 -2.56 2.33 14.10
C ALA A 288 -1.48 3.35 14.54
N THR A 289 -1.87 4.34 15.34
CA THR A 289 -0.96 5.39 15.85
C THR A 289 0.19 4.85 16.70
N THR A 290 0.05 3.65 17.26
CA THR A 290 1.04 2.97 18.10
C THR A 290 1.98 2.05 17.33
N ASP A 291 1.76 1.86 16.03
CA ASP A 291 2.53 0.92 15.23
C ASP A 291 3.80 1.56 14.64
N THR A 292 4.95 1.00 15.03
CA THR A 292 6.27 1.38 14.50
C THR A 292 6.50 0.94 13.04
N GLN A 293 5.68 0.01 12.53
CA GLN A 293 5.66 -0.43 11.13
C GLN A 293 4.52 0.22 10.33
N SER A 294 3.92 1.30 10.82
CA SER A 294 2.99 2.10 10.04
C SER A 294 3.67 3.33 9.46
N ARG A 295 3.41 3.64 8.20
CA ARG A 295 3.77 4.96 7.64
C ARG A 295 2.86 6.07 8.15
N TYR A 296 1.63 5.73 8.52
CA TYR A 296 0.64 6.69 8.96
C TYR A 296 0.25 6.40 10.38
N THR A 297 0.71 7.26 11.28
CA THR A 297 0.15 7.39 12.62
C THR A 297 -1.08 8.30 12.58
N THR A 298 -1.95 8.10 11.59
CA THR A 298 -3.24 8.82 11.52
C THR A 298 -4.32 7.99 12.19
N ALA A 299 -5.35 8.68 12.67
CA ALA A 299 -6.57 8.05 13.18
C ALA A 299 -7.03 6.89 12.29
N PRO A 300 -7.64 5.84 12.90
CA PRO A 300 -8.10 4.66 12.17
C PRO A 300 -8.95 5.05 10.98
N PHE A 301 -8.95 4.21 9.96
CA PHE A 301 -9.69 4.43 8.74
C PHE A 301 -11.19 4.17 9.02
N LEU A 302 -11.91 5.25 9.32
CA LEU A 302 -13.29 5.22 9.82
C LEU A 302 -14.30 4.84 8.71
N PRO A 303 -15.44 4.22 9.06
CA PRO A 303 -16.57 4.04 8.15
C PRO A 303 -16.95 5.33 7.41
N GLY A 304 -17.18 5.21 6.10
CA GLY A 304 -17.54 6.33 5.21
C GLY A 304 -16.39 7.28 4.87
N THR A 305 -15.15 6.97 5.25
CA THR A 305 -13.97 7.72 4.84
C THR A 305 -13.22 7.02 3.72
N SER A 306 -12.39 7.76 2.98
CA SER A 306 -11.54 7.22 1.93
C SER A 306 -10.06 7.62 2.05
N ARG A 307 -9.22 6.89 1.33
CA ARG A 307 -7.78 7.11 1.19
C ARG A 307 -7.38 6.93 -0.27
N VAL A 308 -6.52 7.84 -0.76
CA VAL A 308 -6.01 7.79 -2.13
C VAL A 308 -4.62 7.14 -2.15
N VAL A 309 -4.43 6.26 -3.12
CA VAL A 309 -3.21 5.50 -3.37
C VAL A 309 -2.76 5.80 -4.78
N ASN A 310 -1.70 6.59 -4.90
CA ASN A 310 -1.10 6.87 -6.21
C ASN A 310 -0.42 5.60 -6.72
N ILE A 311 -0.59 5.31 -8.01
CA ILE A 311 -0.09 4.09 -8.64
C ILE A 311 0.67 4.39 -9.93
N ARG A 312 1.74 3.63 -10.16
CA ARG A 312 2.45 3.58 -11.45
C ARG A 312 2.82 2.14 -11.79
N ILE A 313 3.08 1.90 -13.07
CA ILE A 313 3.62 0.64 -13.55
C ILE A 313 5.07 0.88 -13.95
N ARG A 314 5.99 0.24 -13.25
CA ARG A 314 7.43 0.35 -13.49
C ARG A 314 7.86 -0.77 -14.43
N VAL A 315 8.19 -0.44 -15.68
CA VAL A 315 8.56 -1.43 -16.70
C VAL A 315 10.08 -1.49 -16.85
N PRO A 316 10.73 -2.60 -16.42
CA PRO A 316 12.16 -2.82 -16.60
C PRO A 316 12.67 -2.76 -18.04
N PHE A 317 13.98 -2.59 -18.21
CA PHE A 317 14.63 -3.04 -19.44
C PHE A 317 14.50 -4.56 -19.60
N GLY A 318 14.54 -5.03 -20.85
CA GLY A 318 14.47 -6.47 -21.16
C GLY A 318 13.08 -7.09 -21.10
N VAL A 319 12.04 -6.32 -20.76
CA VAL A 319 10.64 -6.75 -20.98
C VAL A 319 10.39 -6.87 -22.48
N TYR A 320 9.85 -8.01 -22.90
CA TYR A 320 9.58 -8.30 -24.30
C TYR A 320 8.38 -7.51 -24.82
N GLU A 321 8.37 -7.18 -26.10
CA GLU A 321 7.25 -6.44 -26.71
C GLU A 321 5.95 -7.25 -26.70
N GLY A 322 4.82 -6.56 -26.53
CA GLY A 322 3.49 -7.14 -26.51
C GLY A 322 2.78 -7.02 -25.16
N SER A 323 1.65 -7.70 -25.04
CA SER A 323 0.86 -7.74 -23.80
C SER A 323 1.46 -8.73 -22.81
N VAL A 324 1.80 -8.25 -21.63
CA VAL A 324 2.19 -9.09 -20.50
C VAL A 324 0.97 -9.75 -19.86
N THR A 325 1.18 -10.78 -19.04
CA THR A 325 0.08 -11.41 -18.30
C THR A 325 -0.56 -10.39 -17.35
N GLN A 326 -1.89 -10.34 -17.35
CA GLN A 326 -2.64 -9.49 -16.43
C GLN A 326 -2.29 -9.86 -14.99
N GLY A 327 -1.92 -8.86 -14.21
CA GLY A 327 -1.69 -9.02 -12.78
C GLY A 327 -2.85 -8.52 -11.92
N THR A 328 -2.77 -8.84 -10.64
CA THR A 328 -3.72 -8.41 -9.60
C THR A 328 -2.99 -7.57 -8.56
N LEU A 329 -3.63 -6.50 -8.10
CA LEU A 329 -3.28 -5.76 -6.89
C LEU A 329 -4.42 -5.94 -5.91
N THR A 330 -4.13 -6.54 -4.76
CA THR A 330 -5.10 -6.83 -3.71
C THR A 330 -4.89 -5.88 -2.56
N VAL A 331 -5.96 -5.24 -2.08
CA VAL A 331 -5.97 -4.50 -0.81
C VAL A 331 -6.41 -5.44 0.29
N ILE A 332 -5.63 -5.54 1.36
CA ILE A 332 -5.99 -6.28 2.56
C ILE A 332 -6.17 -5.28 3.70
N VAL A 333 -7.23 -5.46 4.48
CA VAL A 333 -7.57 -4.62 5.63
C VAL A 333 -7.88 -5.47 6.85
N ASN A 334 -7.56 -4.97 8.04
CA ASN A 334 -7.99 -5.56 9.30
C ASN A 334 -8.30 -4.48 10.35
N ASP A 335 -8.90 -4.93 11.45
CA ASP A 335 -9.38 -4.12 12.57
C ASP A 335 -8.70 -4.49 13.92
N ALA A 336 -7.62 -5.26 13.87
CA ALA A 336 -6.85 -5.70 15.03
C ALA A 336 -6.03 -4.59 15.68
#